data_AF-A0A9D0VJP9-F1
#
_entry.id   AF-A0A9D0VJP9-F1
#
_cell.length_a   1.000
_cell.length_b   1.000
_cell.length_c   1.000
_cell.angle_alpha   90.00
_cell.angle_beta   90.00
_cell.angle_gamma   90.00
#
_symmetry.space_group_name_H-M   'P 1'
#
loop_
_entity.id
_entity.type
_entity.pdbx_description
1 polymer ?
#
loop_
_entity_poly.entity_id
_entity_poly.type
_entity_poly.pdbx_seq_one_letter_code
_entity_poly.pdbx_strand_id
1 'polypeptide(L)'
;MLGLWTLLHLVPAHAGSGPWHVDALLRTDVPTLAGITAQLESPARIRAALTLGTFPGLYLDGIQAVATSAGWYDQATAALIDASLRGSLGVHPEVGLRPLPGQGWYLDGGYQLVTLGGSLTSTEALEALTGRSAGARGGALELQARSTLHLITIGTGWTWTPARRWIVASGIGGAFTAAASTRITVPGQPARFPQIEDTASLGALAAEGEEILDEIFRHYVHTPYVSVSVGYRLR
;
A
#
# COMPACT_ATOMS: atom_id res chain seq x y z
N MET A 1 47.00 18.22 11.50
CA MET A 1 45.86 17.30 11.65
C MET A 1 44.69 18.11 12.19
N LEU A 2 43.84 18.63 11.29
CA LEU A 2 42.66 19.42 11.63
C LEU A 2 41.45 18.46 11.74
N GLY A 3 40.84 18.46 12.92
CA GLY A 3 39.76 17.55 13.28
C GLY A 3 38.48 17.83 12.50
N LEU A 4 38.10 16.89 11.64
CA LEU A 4 36.83 16.86 10.91
C LEU A 4 35.71 16.33 11.84
N TRP A 5 35.51 17.00 12.98
CA TRP A 5 34.41 16.72 13.93
C TRP A 5 33.32 17.80 13.81
N THR A 6 32.99 18.20 12.59
CA THR A 6 31.77 18.97 12.34
C THR A 6 30.61 18.00 12.51
N LEU A 7 30.25 17.75 13.77
CA LEU A 7 28.98 17.16 14.15
C LEU A 7 27.90 17.92 13.37
N LEU A 8 27.24 17.22 12.46
CA LEU A 8 25.92 17.60 11.96
C LEU A 8 25.05 17.78 13.21
N HIS A 9 25.02 18.99 13.74
CA HIS A 9 24.01 19.41 14.68
C HIS A 9 22.70 19.36 13.88
N LEU A 10 22.07 18.20 13.91
CA LEU A 10 20.67 18.01 13.56
C LEU A 10 19.90 18.84 14.58
N VAL A 11 19.81 20.15 14.33
CA VAL A 11 18.99 21.04 15.13
C VAL A 11 17.57 20.49 15.00
N PRO A 12 16.93 20.06 16.11
CA PRO A 12 15.57 19.59 16.04
C PRO A 12 14.75 20.67 15.36
N ALA A 13 13.95 20.26 14.37
CA ALA A 13 13.08 21.15 13.64
C ALA A 13 12.27 21.92 14.68
N HIS A 14 12.56 23.20 14.85
CA HIS A 14 11.69 24.04 15.62
C HIS A 14 10.39 24.01 14.84
N ALA A 15 9.40 23.28 15.37
CA ALA A 15 8.02 23.46 15.03
C ALA A 15 7.72 24.92 15.35
N GLY A 16 8.01 25.79 14.38
CA GLY A 16 7.80 27.19 14.53
C GLY A 16 6.36 27.35 14.95
N SER A 17 6.11 28.18 15.96
CA SER A 17 4.79 28.74 16.25
C SER A 17 4.31 29.66 15.10
N GLY A 18 4.73 29.35 13.88
CA GLY A 18 4.56 30.15 12.69
C GLY A 18 3.17 29.98 12.10
N PRO A 19 2.86 30.78 11.07
CA PRO A 19 1.63 30.65 10.32
C PRO A 19 1.49 29.25 9.70
N TRP A 20 0.29 28.98 9.20
CA TRP A 20 0.03 27.85 8.30
C TRP A 20 1.16 27.66 7.28
N HIS A 21 1.62 26.43 7.12
CA HIS A 21 2.62 26.09 6.11
C HIS A 21 2.19 24.87 5.30
N VAL A 22 2.71 24.83 4.08
CA VAL A 22 2.46 23.75 3.12
C VAL A 22 3.79 23.12 2.74
N ASP A 23 3.84 21.80 2.84
CA ASP A 23 4.99 20.99 2.49
C ASP A 23 4.64 20.08 1.30
N ALA A 24 5.58 19.96 0.37
CA ALA A 24 5.53 18.98 -0.73
C ALA A 24 6.63 17.95 -0.51
N LEU A 25 6.27 16.67 -0.40
CA LEU A 25 7.19 15.60 -0.03
C LEU A 25 7.15 14.45 -1.05
N LEU A 26 8.29 13.80 -1.23
CA LEU A 26 8.37 12.43 -1.71
C LEU A 26 8.32 11.52 -0.48
N ARG A 27 7.41 10.55 -0.48
CA ARG A 27 7.18 9.64 0.66
C ARG A 27 7.23 8.20 0.19
N THR A 28 7.84 7.36 1.02
CA THR A 28 7.80 5.91 0.93
C THR A 28 7.40 5.35 2.28
N ASP A 29 6.37 4.53 2.30
CA ASP A 29 5.93 3.70 3.41
C ASP A 29 6.23 2.27 3.01
N VAL A 30 7.36 1.72 3.45
CA VAL A 30 7.74 0.35 3.10
C VAL A 30 6.97 -0.62 4.00
N PRO A 31 6.22 -1.60 3.46
CA PRO A 31 6.08 -1.99 2.06
C PRO A 31 4.74 -1.58 1.39
N THR A 32 4.02 -0.59 1.91
CA THR A 32 2.66 -0.25 1.50
C THR A 32 2.52 0.80 0.40
N LEU A 33 3.41 1.78 0.28
CA LEU A 33 3.18 2.88 -0.67
C LEU A 33 4.46 3.64 -1.00
N ALA A 34 4.60 4.12 -2.23
CA ALA A 34 5.55 5.18 -2.57
C ALA A 34 4.87 6.22 -3.46
N GLY A 35 5.09 7.50 -3.17
CA GLY A 35 4.35 8.56 -3.84
C GLY A 35 4.76 9.97 -3.47
N ILE A 36 3.90 10.90 -3.86
CA ILE A 36 4.00 12.33 -3.54
C ILE A 36 2.98 12.69 -2.48
N THR A 37 3.38 13.53 -1.53
CA THR A 37 2.53 14.00 -0.43
C THR A 37 2.44 15.51 -0.46
N ALA A 38 1.22 16.03 -0.40
CA ALA A 38 0.96 17.42 -0.03
C ALA A 38 0.51 17.46 1.44
N GLN A 39 1.17 18.27 2.25
CA GLN A 39 0.88 18.38 3.68
C GLN A 39 0.64 19.83 4.07
N LEU A 40 -0.39 20.06 4.87
CA LEU A 40 -0.74 21.32 5.50
C LEU A 40 -0.58 21.16 7.01
N GLU A 41 0.11 22.09 7.66
CA GLU A 41 0.20 22.14 9.12
C GLU A 41 -0.28 23.50 9.65
N SER A 42 -1.13 23.47 10.68
CA SER A 42 -1.71 24.64 11.32
C SER A 42 -0.86 25.15 12.49
N PRO A 43 -1.11 26.38 12.99
CA PRO A 43 -0.47 26.88 14.21
C PRO A 43 -0.79 26.05 15.46
N ALA A 44 -1.92 25.34 15.46
CA ALA A 44 -2.31 24.40 16.50
C ALA A 44 -1.62 23.04 16.36
N ARG A 45 -0.68 22.89 15.41
CA ARG A 45 0.11 21.68 15.12
C ARG A 45 -0.74 20.49 14.68
N ILE A 46 -1.93 20.78 14.17
CA ILE A 46 -2.75 19.81 13.45
C ILE A 46 -2.20 19.74 12.03
N ARG A 47 -1.98 18.52 11.57
CA ARG A 47 -1.46 18.21 10.24
C ARG A 47 -2.57 17.55 9.44
N ALA A 48 -2.69 17.92 8.18
CA ALA A 48 -3.48 17.21 7.19
C ALA A 48 -2.57 16.90 6.01
N ALA A 49 -2.59 15.66 5.53
CA ALA A 49 -1.79 15.25 4.39
C ALA A 49 -2.64 14.46 3.40
N LEU A 50 -2.27 14.56 2.13
CA LEU A 50 -2.80 13.73 1.05
C LEU A 50 -1.62 13.16 0.28
N THR A 51 -1.52 11.84 0.29
CA THR A 51 -0.52 11.11 -0.48
C THR A 51 -1.16 10.43 -1.67
N LEU A 52 -0.55 10.57 -2.84
CA LEU A 52 -0.89 9.87 -4.08
C LEU A 52 0.33 9.04 -4.49
N GLY A 53 0.14 7.74 -4.67
CA GLY A 53 1.25 6.83 -4.92
C GLY A 53 0.85 5.50 -5.53
N THR A 54 1.84 4.62 -5.64
CA THR A 54 1.67 3.25 -6.12
C THR A 54 2.33 2.29 -5.14
N PHE A 55 2.10 0.98 -5.30
CA PHE A 55 2.91 -0.04 -4.62
C PHE A 55 4.12 -0.40 -5.50
N PRO A 56 5.35 -0.09 -5.09
CA PRO A 56 6.55 -0.55 -5.79
C PRO A 56 6.66 -2.08 -5.78
N GLY A 57 6.95 -2.67 -6.95
CA GLY A 57 7.16 -4.12 -7.06
C GLY A 57 8.26 -4.66 -6.13
N LEU A 58 9.31 -3.88 -5.89
CA LEU A 58 10.40 -4.23 -4.96
C LEU A 58 9.91 -4.53 -3.52
N TYR A 59 8.79 -3.93 -3.10
CA TYR A 59 8.23 -4.19 -1.78
C TYR A 59 7.55 -5.57 -1.73
N LEU A 60 6.94 -5.96 -2.84
CA LEU A 60 6.29 -7.25 -3.00
C LEU A 60 7.32 -8.37 -3.00
N ASP A 61 8.41 -8.19 -3.74
CA ASP A 61 9.52 -9.15 -3.79
C ASP A 61 10.08 -9.41 -2.38
N GLY A 62 10.25 -8.35 -1.57
CA GLY A 62 10.72 -8.46 -0.19
C GLY A 62 9.74 -9.19 0.73
N ILE A 63 8.44 -8.83 0.67
CA ILE A 63 7.40 -9.51 1.45
C ILE A 63 7.32 -10.99 1.08
N GLN A 64 7.30 -11.29 -0.23
CA GLN A 64 7.16 -12.66 -0.73
C GLN A 64 8.37 -13.51 -0.34
N ALA A 65 9.59 -12.98 -0.42
CA ALA A 65 10.79 -13.71 0.01
C ALA A 65 10.72 -14.11 1.50
N VAL A 66 10.26 -13.19 2.36
CA VAL A 66 10.09 -13.48 3.80
C VAL A 66 8.96 -14.46 4.03
N ALA A 67 7.81 -14.26 3.40
CA ALA A 67 6.63 -15.10 3.65
C ALA A 67 6.77 -16.53 3.11
N THR A 68 7.36 -16.69 1.92
CA THR A 68 7.62 -18.02 1.34
C THR A 68 8.70 -18.76 2.11
N SER A 69 9.77 -18.07 2.57
CA SER A 69 10.79 -18.69 3.43
C SER A 69 10.26 -19.06 4.83
N ALA A 70 9.29 -18.33 5.35
CA ALA A 70 8.58 -18.65 6.58
C ALA A 70 7.48 -19.72 6.41
N GLY A 71 7.18 -20.13 5.18
CA GLY A 71 6.12 -21.10 4.87
C GLY A 71 4.70 -20.59 5.16
N TRP A 72 4.48 -19.27 5.16
CA TRP A 72 3.15 -18.68 5.42
C TRP A 72 2.18 -18.93 4.27
N TYR A 73 2.68 -18.97 3.03
CA TYR A 73 1.94 -19.34 1.84
C TYR A 73 2.87 -19.88 0.76
N ASP A 74 2.29 -20.55 -0.24
CA ASP A 74 3.03 -21.15 -1.35
C ASP A 74 3.37 -20.14 -2.46
N GLN A 75 4.18 -20.59 -3.42
CA GLN A 75 4.65 -19.75 -4.51
C GLN A 75 3.53 -19.34 -5.48
N ALA A 76 2.45 -20.13 -5.57
CA ALA A 76 1.28 -19.81 -6.37
C ALA A 76 0.50 -18.62 -5.77
N THR A 77 0.27 -18.66 -4.46
CA THR A 77 -0.36 -17.56 -3.71
C THR A 77 0.49 -16.28 -3.79
N ALA A 78 1.82 -16.41 -3.70
CA ALA A 78 2.73 -15.28 -3.86
C ALA A 78 2.60 -14.60 -5.24
N ALA A 79 2.55 -15.39 -6.33
CA ALA A 79 2.41 -14.89 -7.69
C ALA A 79 1.05 -14.20 -7.92
N LEU A 80 -0.03 -14.73 -7.33
CA LEU A 80 -1.36 -14.11 -7.34
C LEU A 80 -1.35 -12.73 -6.68
N ILE A 81 -0.73 -12.64 -5.49
CA ILE A 81 -0.57 -11.36 -4.77
C ILE A 81 0.27 -10.37 -5.60
N ASP A 82 1.38 -10.82 -6.19
CA ASP A 82 2.22 -9.97 -7.04
C ASP A 82 1.47 -9.38 -8.24
N ALA A 83 0.78 -10.24 -8.98
CA ALA A 83 0.03 -9.87 -10.19
C ALA A 83 -1.09 -8.87 -9.89
N SER A 84 -1.75 -9.00 -8.73
CA SER A 84 -2.81 -8.07 -8.32
C SER A 84 -2.28 -6.73 -7.81
N LEU A 85 -1.09 -6.71 -7.19
CA LEU A 85 -0.51 -5.50 -6.58
C LEU A 85 0.26 -4.61 -7.57
N ARG A 86 0.76 -5.17 -8.68
CA ARG A 86 1.45 -4.41 -9.73
C ARG A 86 0.52 -3.38 -10.39
N GLY A 87 1.00 -2.13 -10.48
CA GLY A 87 0.25 -1.05 -11.13
C GLY A 87 -0.90 -0.49 -10.29
N SER A 88 -0.95 -0.83 -9.00
CA SER A 88 -1.93 -0.29 -8.07
C SER A 88 -1.77 1.21 -7.87
N LEU A 89 -2.91 1.92 -7.78
CA LEU A 89 -2.97 3.33 -7.39
C LEU A 89 -3.50 3.42 -5.97
N GLY A 90 -2.77 4.16 -5.15
CA GLY A 90 -3.10 4.45 -3.75
C GLY A 90 -3.43 5.92 -3.54
N VAL A 91 -4.51 6.19 -2.80
CA VAL A 91 -4.87 7.51 -2.28
C VAL A 91 -4.91 7.43 -0.77
N HIS A 92 -4.18 8.30 -0.09
CA HIS A 92 -3.99 8.22 1.36
C HIS A 92 -4.13 9.59 2.02
N PRO A 93 -5.35 10.03 2.35
CA PRO A 93 -5.61 11.12 3.27
C PRO A 93 -5.24 10.77 4.72
N GLU A 94 -4.57 11.70 5.39
CA GLU A 94 -4.10 11.55 6.78
C GLU A 94 -4.35 12.83 7.58
N VAL A 95 -4.58 12.66 8.88
CA VAL A 95 -4.63 13.73 9.86
C VAL A 95 -3.68 13.38 11.00
N GLY A 96 -2.96 14.37 11.52
CA GLY A 96 -2.00 14.16 12.58
C GLY A 96 -1.88 15.31 13.56
N LEU A 97 -1.10 15.08 14.60
CA LEU A 97 -0.79 16.03 15.66
C LEU A 97 0.72 16.00 15.93
N ARG A 98 1.32 17.17 16.13
CA ARG A 98 2.66 17.32 16.73
C ARG A 98 2.50 17.86 18.16
N PRO A 99 2.42 16.99 19.18
CA PRO A 99 2.04 17.43 20.52
C PRO A 99 3.14 18.21 21.24
N LEU A 100 4.42 17.95 20.94
CA LEU A 100 5.55 18.56 21.64
C LEU A 100 6.07 19.82 20.91
N PRO A 101 6.06 21.00 21.55
CA PRO A 101 6.63 22.23 20.98
C PRO A 101 8.11 22.07 20.65
N GLY A 102 8.53 22.53 19.47
CA GLY A 102 9.95 22.54 19.08
C GLY A 102 10.57 21.16 18.87
N GLN A 103 9.79 20.08 18.95
CA GLN A 103 10.24 18.73 18.67
C GLN A 103 9.64 18.23 17.36
N GLY A 104 10.38 17.39 16.65
CA GLY A 104 9.94 16.82 15.38
C GLY A 104 8.87 15.74 15.51
N TRP A 105 8.55 15.30 16.73
CA TRP A 105 7.68 14.15 16.98
C TRP A 105 6.25 14.38 16.50
N TYR A 106 5.65 13.38 15.87
CA TYR A 106 4.26 13.43 15.46
C TYR A 106 3.53 12.10 15.62
N LEU A 107 2.21 12.20 15.67
CA LEU A 107 1.25 11.12 15.56
C LEU A 107 0.37 11.38 14.34
N ASP A 108 0.03 10.33 13.62
CA ASP A 108 -0.89 10.40 12.48
C ASP A 108 -1.86 9.23 12.49
N GLY A 109 -3.01 9.49 11.88
CA GLY A 109 -4.04 8.51 11.59
C GLY A 109 -4.65 8.85 10.24
N GLY A 110 -4.96 7.85 9.44
CA GLY A 110 -5.39 8.06 8.07
C GLY A 110 -6.22 6.94 7.53
N TYR A 111 -6.57 7.13 6.27
CA TYR A 111 -7.35 6.19 5.50
C TYR A 111 -6.69 6.03 4.15
N GLN A 112 -6.36 4.80 3.77
CA GLN A 112 -5.69 4.48 2.53
C GLN A 112 -6.64 3.66 1.64
N LEU A 113 -6.94 4.19 0.47
CA LEU A 113 -7.66 3.49 -0.58
C LEU A 113 -6.64 2.94 -1.57
N VAL A 114 -6.61 1.62 -1.74
CA VAL A 114 -5.71 0.96 -2.68
C VAL A 114 -6.54 0.24 -3.72
N THR A 115 -6.32 0.56 -4.99
CA THR A 115 -6.95 -0.15 -6.11
C THR A 115 -5.92 -1.05 -6.77
N LEU A 116 -6.25 -2.34 -6.81
CA LEU A 116 -5.46 -3.44 -7.31
C LEU A 116 -6.07 -3.91 -8.63
N GLY A 117 -5.24 -4.17 -9.62
CA GLY A 117 -5.70 -4.63 -10.93
C GLY A 117 -4.67 -5.54 -11.56
N GLY A 118 -5.07 -6.77 -11.85
CA GLY A 118 -4.23 -7.77 -12.51
C GLY A 118 -5.07 -8.71 -13.37
N SER A 119 -4.44 -9.30 -14.39
CA SER A 119 -4.99 -10.47 -15.08
C SER A 119 -4.39 -11.74 -14.46
N LEU A 120 -5.22 -12.77 -14.37
CA LEU A 120 -4.90 -14.10 -13.87
C LEU A 120 -5.37 -15.12 -14.89
N THR A 121 -4.61 -16.18 -15.08
CA THR A 121 -5.13 -17.33 -15.83
C THR A 121 -6.05 -18.16 -14.92
N SER A 122 -7.04 -18.81 -15.51
CA SER A 122 -7.94 -19.75 -14.82
C SER A 122 -7.20 -20.87 -14.11
N THR A 123 -6.07 -21.32 -14.67
CA THR A 123 -5.18 -22.27 -14.02
C THR A 123 -4.60 -21.69 -12.73
N GLU A 124 -4.05 -20.48 -12.75
CA GLU A 124 -3.52 -19.82 -11.54
C GLU A 124 -4.61 -19.56 -10.50
N ALA A 125 -5.80 -19.16 -10.93
CA ALA A 125 -6.94 -18.96 -10.03
C ALA A 125 -7.41 -20.27 -9.38
N LEU A 126 -7.50 -21.35 -10.15
CA LEU A 126 -7.92 -22.66 -9.64
C LEU A 126 -6.87 -23.25 -8.70
N GLU A 127 -5.58 -23.09 -9.03
CA GLU A 127 -4.47 -23.50 -8.18
C GLU A 127 -4.49 -22.76 -6.85
N ALA A 128 -4.69 -21.44 -6.87
CA ALA A 128 -4.78 -20.63 -5.67
C ALA A 128 -6.00 -20.99 -4.79
N LEU A 129 -7.16 -21.25 -5.38
CA LEU A 129 -8.38 -21.59 -4.64
C LEU A 129 -8.36 -23.03 -4.08
N THR A 130 -7.78 -23.98 -4.82
CA THR A 130 -7.88 -25.41 -4.46
C THR A 130 -6.61 -25.96 -3.82
N GLY A 131 -5.48 -25.24 -3.89
CA GLY A 131 -4.16 -25.73 -3.47
C GLY A 131 -3.64 -26.90 -4.30
N ARG A 132 -4.22 -27.17 -5.48
CA ARG A 132 -3.88 -28.30 -6.35
C ARG A 132 -3.41 -27.79 -7.71
N SER A 133 -2.27 -28.29 -8.18
CA SER A 133 -1.79 -27.94 -9.51
C SER A 133 -2.75 -28.42 -10.59
N ALA A 134 -3.26 -27.49 -11.39
CA ALA A 134 -4.13 -27.78 -12.51
C ALA A 134 -3.24 -28.18 -13.70
N GLY A 135 -3.16 -29.48 -14.00
CA GLY A 135 -2.39 -29.96 -15.14
C GLY A 135 -2.78 -29.20 -16.42
N ALA A 136 -1.77 -28.73 -17.18
CA ALA A 136 -1.86 -27.75 -18.28
C ALA A 136 -2.65 -28.20 -19.55
N ARG A 137 -3.66 -29.07 -19.42
CA ARG A 137 -4.37 -29.69 -20.53
C ARG A 137 -5.67 -28.99 -20.97
N GLY A 138 -6.04 -27.87 -20.35
CA GLY A 138 -7.17 -27.03 -20.76
C GLY A 138 -6.70 -25.70 -21.32
N GLY A 139 -7.36 -25.16 -22.35
CA GLY A 139 -7.07 -23.81 -22.84
C GLY A 139 -7.22 -22.80 -21.71
N ALA A 140 -6.21 -21.95 -21.50
CA ALA A 140 -6.22 -20.96 -20.42
C ALA A 140 -7.32 -19.94 -20.66
N LEU A 141 -8.39 -19.99 -19.86
CA LEU A 141 -9.33 -18.89 -19.73
C LEU A 141 -8.62 -17.76 -18.99
N GLU A 142 -8.56 -16.56 -19.54
CA GLU A 142 -8.04 -15.39 -18.84
C GLU A 142 -9.15 -14.81 -17.96
N LEU A 143 -8.83 -14.54 -16.70
CA LEU A 143 -9.67 -13.90 -15.71
C LEU A 143 -9.02 -12.55 -15.38
N GLN A 144 -9.81 -11.50 -15.23
CA GLN A 144 -9.33 -10.21 -14.74
C GLN A 144 -9.86 -10.00 -13.34
N ALA A 145 -8.97 -9.84 -12.38
CA ALA A 145 -9.31 -9.56 -10.99
C ALA A 145 -8.98 -8.11 -10.68
N ARG A 146 -9.96 -7.39 -10.13
CA ARG A 146 -9.80 -6.03 -9.63
C ARG A 146 -10.24 -5.98 -8.19
N SER A 147 -9.35 -5.60 -7.29
CA SER A 147 -9.65 -5.47 -5.87
C SER A 147 -9.49 -4.04 -5.39
N THR A 148 -10.29 -3.63 -4.42
CA THR A 148 -10.19 -2.33 -3.77
C THR A 148 -10.11 -2.55 -2.27
N LEU A 149 -9.02 -2.08 -1.65
CA LEU A 149 -8.78 -2.20 -0.22
C LEU A 149 -8.98 -0.85 0.46
N HIS A 150 -9.69 -0.88 1.57
CA HIS A 150 -9.98 0.24 2.45
C HIS A 150 -9.18 0.02 3.74
N LEU A 151 -8.04 0.69 3.89
CA LEU A 151 -7.16 0.51 5.05
C LEU A 151 -7.25 1.70 6.00
N ILE A 152 -7.27 1.43 7.30
CA ILE A 152 -7.07 2.43 8.34
C ILE A 152 -5.58 2.42 8.68
N THR A 153 -4.96 3.60 8.72
CA THR A 153 -3.54 3.73 9.06
C THR A 153 -3.38 4.46 10.38
N ILE A 154 -2.41 4.04 11.17
CA ILE A 154 -1.93 4.77 12.35
C ILE A 154 -0.41 4.78 12.35
N GLY A 155 0.18 5.88 12.80
CA GLY A 155 1.61 6.08 12.72
C GLY A 155 2.14 7.06 13.74
N THR A 156 3.45 6.97 13.94
CA THR A 156 4.21 7.97 14.68
C THR A 156 5.56 8.15 14.01
N GLY A 157 6.12 9.35 14.10
CA GLY A 157 7.42 9.60 13.52
C GLY A 157 8.08 10.86 14.02
N TRP A 158 9.17 11.20 13.36
CA TRP A 158 9.99 12.35 13.68
C TRP A 158 10.32 13.13 12.41
N THR A 159 10.25 14.45 12.49
CA THR A 159 10.60 15.37 11.40
C THR A 159 11.85 16.18 11.75
N TRP A 160 12.77 16.27 10.81
CA TRP A 160 13.96 17.13 10.84
C TRP A 160 13.87 18.18 9.73
N THR A 161 14.42 19.36 10.00
CA THR A 161 14.55 20.44 9.02
C THR A 161 16.02 20.84 8.89
N PRO A 162 16.85 20.05 8.17
CA PRO A 162 18.30 20.27 8.11
C PRO A 162 18.69 21.62 7.51
N ALA A 163 17.79 22.23 6.73
CA ALA A 163 17.87 23.61 6.27
C ALA A 163 16.49 24.26 6.35
N ARG A 164 16.42 25.59 6.22
CA ARG A 164 15.20 26.41 6.49
C ARG A 164 13.90 25.89 5.86
N ARG A 165 13.98 25.20 4.73
CA ARG A 165 12.82 24.69 3.99
C ARG A 165 12.89 23.22 3.62
N TRP A 166 14.02 22.56 3.88
CA TRP A 166 14.14 21.13 3.60
C TRP A 166 13.54 20.35 4.76
N ILE A 167 12.79 19.31 4.43
CA ILE A 167 12.14 18.44 5.39
C ILE A 167 12.63 17.03 5.13
N VAL A 168 13.02 16.36 6.21
CA VAL A 168 13.24 14.91 6.23
C VAL A 168 12.36 14.40 7.35
N ALA A 169 11.59 13.35 7.12
CA ALA A 169 10.87 12.69 8.19
C ALA A 169 11.00 11.18 8.07
N SER A 170 10.94 10.51 9.21
CA SER A 170 10.81 9.06 9.26
C SER A 170 9.80 8.67 10.32
N GLY A 171 9.12 7.57 10.12
CA GLY A 171 8.16 7.06 11.07
C GLY A 171 8.00 5.56 11.00
N ILE A 172 7.19 5.06 11.91
CA ILE A 172 6.73 3.68 11.94
C ILE A 172 5.22 3.69 12.14
N GLY A 173 4.54 2.71 11.58
CA GLY A 173 3.10 2.60 11.72
C GLY A 173 2.57 1.26 11.27
N GLY A 174 1.25 1.21 11.11
CA GLY A 174 0.56 0.05 10.58
C GLY A 174 -0.63 0.47 9.73
N ALA A 175 -0.91 -0.33 8.70
CA ALA A 175 -2.11 -0.26 7.88
C ALA A 175 -2.97 -1.49 8.12
N PHE A 176 -4.26 -1.30 8.41
CA PHE A 176 -5.20 -2.35 8.77
C PHE A 176 -6.37 -2.36 7.80
N THR A 177 -6.57 -3.45 7.07
CA THR A 177 -7.70 -3.58 6.14
C THR A 177 -9.02 -3.60 6.89
N ALA A 178 -9.83 -2.56 6.70
CA ALA A 178 -11.16 -2.42 7.30
C ALA A 178 -12.26 -2.96 6.37
N ALA A 179 -12.08 -2.82 5.06
CA ALA A 179 -12.95 -3.41 4.04
C ALA A 179 -12.15 -3.77 2.79
N ALA A 180 -12.63 -4.76 2.06
CA ALA A 180 -12.12 -5.18 0.76
C ALA A 180 -13.30 -5.43 -0.16
N SER A 181 -13.14 -5.14 -1.45
CA SER A 181 -14.08 -5.51 -2.49
C SER A 181 -13.33 -5.99 -3.72
N THR A 182 -13.63 -7.19 -4.17
CA THR A 182 -13.02 -7.81 -5.33
C THR A 182 -14.05 -8.03 -6.43
N ARG A 183 -13.62 -7.89 -7.68
CA ARG A 183 -14.41 -8.21 -8.86
C ARG A 183 -13.60 -9.05 -9.83
N ILE A 184 -14.12 -10.20 -10.21
CA ILE A 184 -13.54 -11.12 -11.18
C ILE A 184 -14.39 -11.05 -12.45
N THR A 185 -13.78 -10.64 -13.57
CA THR A 185 -14.41 -10.60 -14.88
C THR A 185 -13.74 -11.56 -15.85
N VAL A 186 -14.53 -12.18 -16.71
CA VAL A 186 -14.02 -13.03 -17.81
C VAL A 186 -14.03 -12.18 -19.10
N PRO A 187 -12.89 -11.64 -19.55
CA PRO A 187 -12.84 -10.88 -20.79
C PRO A 187 -13.23 -11.75 -22.00
N GLY A 188 -14.34 -11.39 -22.65
CA GLY A 188 -14.83 -12.00 -23.88
C GLY A 188 -15.81 -13.15 -23.66
N GLN A 189 -16.95 -13.12 -24.37
CA GLN A 189 -17.76 -14.32 -24.54
C GLN A 189 -16.89 -15.38 -25.22
N PRO A 190 -16.72 -16.59 -24.66
CA PRO A 190 -15.94 -17.61 -25.30
C PRO A 190 -16.68 -18.10 -26.54
N ALA A 191 -16.45 -17.46 -27.70
CA ALA A 191 -16.86 -17.98 -29.00
C ALA A 191 -16.30 -19.39 -29.27
N ARG A 192 -15.31 -19.83 -28.48
CA ARG A 192 -14.68 -21.16 -28.54
C ARG A 192 -15.27 -22.21 -27.59
N PHE A 193 -16.14 -21.85 -26.64
CA PHE A 193 -16.73 -22.81 -25.70
C PHE A 193 -18.26 -22.69 -25.64
N PRO A 194 -18.98 -22.99 -26.74
CA PRO A 194 -20.44 -22.96 -26.76
C PRO A 194 -21.09 -23.98 -25.80
N GLN A 195 -20.31 -24.91 -25.23
CA GLN A 195 -20.80 -25.92 -24.29
C GLN A 195 -20.77 -25.45 -22.82
N ILE A 196 -20.17 -24.30 -22.53
CA ILE A 196 -20.37 -23.63 -21.23
C ILE A 196 -21.61 -22.76 -21.36
N GLU A 197 -22.77 -23.38 -21.56
CA GLU A 197 -24.07 -22.69 -21.59
C GLU A 197 -24.46 -22.16 -20.20
N ASP A 198 -23.84 -22.69 -19.14
CA ASP A 198 -24.14 -22.30 -17.78
C ASP A 198 -23.28 -21.10 -17.32
N THR A 199 -23.61 -19.93 -17.86
CA THR A 199 -23.09 -18.65 -17.39
C THR A 199 -23.38 -18.41 -15.90
N ALA A 200 -24.39 -19.08 -15.33
CA ALA A 200 -24.69 -18.98 -13.90
C ALA A 200 -23.66 -19.73 -13.04
N SER A 201 -23.19 -20.91 -13.48
CA SER A 201 -22.11 -21.64 -12.80
C SER A 201 -20.80 -20.85 -12.76
N LEU A 202 -20.43 -20.18 -13.85
CA LEU A 202 -19.24 -19.31 -13.87
C LEU A 202 -19.42 -18.07 -12.97
N GLY A 203 -20.62 -17.49 -12.96
CA GLY A 203 -20.95 -16.38 -12.08
C GLY A 203 -20.87 -16.75 -10.60
N ALA A 204 -21.37 -17.94 -10.24
CA ALA A 204 -21.30 -18.46 -8.87
C ALA A 204 -19.85 -18.67 -8.42
N LEU A 205 -19.02 -19.29 -9.26
CA LEU A 205 -17.60 -19.49 -8.97
C LEU A 205 -16.84 -18.17 -8.83
N ALA A 206 -17.14 -17.18 -9.68
CA ALA A 206 -16.53 -15.85 -9.58
C ALA A 206 -16.93 -15.16 -8.27
N ALA A 207 -18.21 -15.20 -7.89
CA ALA A 207 -18.70 -14.62 -6.64
C ALA A 207 -18.07 -15.29 -5.40
N GLU A 208 -17.91 -16.61 -5.41
CA GLU A 208 -17.22 -17.34 -4.34
C GLU A 208 -15.74 -16.94 -4.26
N GLY A 209 -15.06 -16.82 -5.39
CA GLY A 209 -13.66 -16.35 -5.45
C GLY A 209 -13.50 -14.90 -4.96
N GLU A 210 -14.44 -14.02 -5.29
CA GLU A 210 -14.48 -12.64 -4.80
C GLU A 210 -14.62 -12.59 -3.28
N GLU A 211 -15.53 -13.38 -2.71
CA GLU A 211 -15.77 -13.45 -1.26
C GLU A 211 -14.55 -13.98 -0.50
N ILE A 212 -13.92 -15.04 -1.03
CA ILE A 212 -12.68 -15.61 -0.46
C ILE A 212 -11.56 -14.57 -0.45
N LEU A 213 -11.34 -13.86 -1.56
CA LEU A 213 -10.30 -12.82 -1.64
C LEU A 213 -10.58 -11.68 -0.67
N ASP A 214 -11.83 -11.23 -0.57
CA ASP A 214 -12.22 -10.16 0.35
C ASP A 214 -12.07 -10.58 1.81
N GLU A 215 -12.32 -11.85 2.15
CA GLU A 215 -12.05 -12.41 3.47
C GLU A 215 -10.55 -12.48 3.76
N ILE A 216 -9.74 -12.97 2.82
CA ILE A 216 -8.28 -13.05 2.95
C ILE A 216 -7.69 -11.65 3.18
N PHE A 217 -8.08 -10.67 2.38
CA PHE A 217 -7.56 -9.31 2.51
C PHE A 217 -7.93 -8.69 3.87
N ARG A 218 -9.15 -8.89 4.35
CA ARG A 218 -9.58 -8.36 5.66
C ARG A 218 -8.85 -9.00 6.84
N HIS A 219 -8.52 -10.29 6.77
CA HIS A 219 -7.90 -11.01 7.89
C HIS A 219 -6.37 -10.98 7.89
N TYR A 220 -5.75 -10.98 6.71
CA TYR A 220 -4.30 -11.18 6.60
C TYR A 220 -3.55 -9.93 6.15
N VAL A 221 -4.21 -8.95 5.53
CA VAL A 221 -3.54 -7.70 5.11
C VAL A 221 -3.58 -6.70 6.25
N HIS A 222 -2.69 -6.93 7.21
CA HIS A 222 -2.31 -6.01 8.26
C HIS A 222 -0.80 -5.79 8.18
N THR A 223 -0.40 -4.61 7.71
CA THR A 223 0.98 -4.39 7.28
C THR A 223 1.64 -3.34 8.16
N PRO A 224 2.61 -3.73 9.02
CA PRO A 224 3.48 -2.74 9.64
C PRO A 224 4.30 -2.04 8.55
N TYR A 225 4.54 -0.75 8.70
CA TYR A 225 5.35 0.00 7.76
C TYR A 225 6.40 0.85 8.44
N VAL A 226 7.49 1.10 7.72
CA VAL A 226 8.47 2.15 8.03
C VAL A 226 8.33 3.23 6.97
N SER A 227 8.09 4.46 7.42
CA SER A 227 7.97 5.60 6.54
C SER A 227 9.27 6.41 6.48
N VAL A 228 9.61 6.87 5.29
CA VAL A 228 10.65 7.87 5.04
C VAL A 228 10.08 8.88 4.06
N SER A 229 10.26 10.16 4.34
CA SER A 229 9.91 11.22 3.42
C SER A 229 10.96 12.31 3.37
N VAL A 230 11.10 12.91 2.20
CA VAL A 230 11.97 14.05 1.94
C VAL A 230 11.18 15.06 1.14
N GLY A 231 11.23 16.33 1.53
CA GLY A 231 10.40 17.34 0.91
C GLY A 231 10.88 18.76 1.13
N TYR A 232 10.04 19.68 0.70
CA TYR A 232 10.30 21.10 0.74
C TYR A 232 9.07 21.88 1.24
N ARG A 233 9.32 22.85 2.13
CA ARG A 233 8.32 23.79 2.64
C ARG A 233 8.16 24.97 1.71
N LEU A 234 6.95 25.15 1.19
CA LEU A 234 6.62 26.17 0.19
C LEU A 234 6.40 27.55 0.83
N ARG A 235 5.83 27.60 2.04
CA ARG A 235 5.49 28.85 2.72
C ARG A 235 5.67 28.73 4.22
#